data_AF-A0A2L0D008-F1
#
_entry.id   AF-A0A2L0D008-F1
#
_cell.length_a   1.000
_cell.length_b   1.000
_cell.length_c   1.000
_cell.angle_alpha   90.00
_cell.angle_beta   90.00
_cell.angle_gamma   90.00
#
_symmetry.space_group_name_H-M   'P 1'
#
loop_
_entity.id
_entity.type
_entity.pdbx_description
1 polymer ?
#
loop_
_entity_poly.entity_id
_entity_poly.type
_entity_poly.pdbx_seq_one_letter_code
_entity_poly.pdbx_strand_id
1 'polypeptide(L)'
;CFGGTAALFNAISWVESSAWNGKYALVVAADIAVYAKGAARPTGGAGAVAMLIGPNAPLVFDRGVRSVHMRHVFDFYKPDLSSEYPVVDSKLSIQCYLSALD
;
A
#
# COMPACT_ATOMS: atom_id res chain seq x y z
N CYS A 1 0.12 -4.44 -1.23
CA CYS A 1 0.38 -3.10 -1.81
C CYS A 1 -0.16 -1.93 -0.98
N PHE A 2 -1.31 -2.01 -0.30
CA PHE A 2 -1.91 -0.86 0.41
C PHE A 2 -1.17 -0.37 1.68
N GLY A 3 -0.26 -1.17 2.25
CA GLY A 3 0.41 -0.87 3.52
C GLY A 3 1.16 0.48 3.55
N GLY A 4 1.81 0.87 2.45
CA GLY A 4 2.48 2.17 2.33
C GLY A 4 1.52 3.35 2.41
N THR A 5 0.36 3.25 1.75
CA THR A 5 -0.72 4.25 1.83
C THR A 5 -1.31 4.34 3.24
N ALA A 6 -1.52 3.20 3.90
CA ALA A 6 -1.99 3.19 5.29
C ALA A 6 -1.00 3.87 6.24
N ALA A 7 0.30 3.58 6.12
CA ALA A 7 1.34 4.22 6.91
C ALA A 7 1.43 5.73 6.62
N LEU A 8 1.27 6.15 5.37
CA LEU A 8 1.21 7.56 4.98
C LEU A 8 0.04 8.29 5.65
N PHE A 9 -1.15 7.71 5.62
CA PHE A 9 -2.31 8.28 6.32
C PHE A 9 -2.11 8.35 7.83
N ASN A 10 -1.53 7.32 8.44
CA ASN A 10 -1.23 7.34 9.87
C ASN A 10 -0.21 8.44 10.23
N ALA A 11 0.81 8.65 9.40
CA ALA A 11 1.80 9.70 9.59
C ALA A 11 1.18 11.10 9.49
N ILE A 12 0.31 11.33 8.49
CA ILE A 12 -0.41 12.60 8.33
C ILE A 12 -1.30 12.84 9.56
N SER A 13 -2.11 11.85 9.95
CA SER A 13 -2.97 11.94 11.14
C SER A 13 -2.17 12.18 12.42
N TRP A 14 -0.98 11.59 12.56
CA TRP A 14 -0.10 11.87 13.70
C TRP A 14 0.41 13.31 13.68
N VAL A 15 0.92 13.81 12.54
CA VAL A 15 1.37 15.21 12.38
C VAL A 15 0.25 16.20 12.69
N GLU A 16 -0.99 15.87 12.37
CA GLU A 16 -2.17 16.72 12.64
C GLU A 16 -2.76 16.54 14.04
N SER A 17 -2.28 15.57 14.82
CA SER A 17 -2.83 15.26 16.14
C SER A 17 -2.27 16.16 17.25
N SER A 18 -2.97 16.19 18.39
CA SER A 18 -2.47 16.82 19.62
C SER A 18 -1.24 16.12 20.21
N ALA A 19 -0.90 14.91 19.75
CA ALA A 19 0.29 14.17 20.18
C ALA A 19 1.52 14.51 19.34
N TRP A 20 1.38 15.35 18.31
CA TRP A 20 2.51 15.78 17.50
C TRP A 20 3.50 16.61 18.32
N ASN A 21 4.79 16.29 18.20
CA ASN A 21 5.86 16.92 18.97
C ASN A 21 6.73 17.86 18.11
N GLY A 22 6.25 18.28 16.94
CA GLY A 22 6.96 19.18 16.03
C GLY A 22 8.00 18.49 15.13
N LYS A 23 8.22 17.17 15.25
CA LYS A 23 9.16 16.42 14.39
C LYS A 23 8.50 15.92 13.11
N TYR A 24 9.29 15.71 12.07
CA TYR A 24 8.81 15.02 10.87
C TYR A 24 8.46 13.56 11.14
N ALA A 25 7.44 13.06 10.44
CA ALA A 25 7.24 11.61 10.30
C ALA A 25 7.99 11.11 9.05
N LEU A 26 8.54 9.91 9.13
CA LEU A 26 9.18 9.23 8.00
C LEU A 26 8.39 7.95 7.69
N VAL A 27 7.89 7.85 6.47
CA VAL A 27 7.17 6.69 5.97
C VAL A 27 8.04 5.98 4.96
N VAL A 28 8.18 4.66 5.10
CA VAL A 28 8.90 3.81 4.15
C VAL A 28 7.94 2.76 3.60
N ALA A 29 7.77 2.76 2.28
CA ALA A 29 7.08 1.71 1.56
C ALA A 29 8.13 0.90 0.80
N ALA A 30 8.29 -0.38 1.13
CA ALA A 30 9.28 -1.24 0.52
C ALA A 30 8.71 -2.66 0.35
N ASP A 31 9.04 -3.30 -0.76
CA ASP A 31 8.56 -4.64 -1.09
C ASP A 31 9.52 -5.36 -2.03
N ILE A 32 9.50 -6.69 -1.96
CA ILE A 32 10.10 -7.60 -2.93
C ILE A 32 8.98 -8.50 -3.46
N ALA A 33 8.58 -8.28 -4.71
CA ALA A 33 7.54 -9.04 -5.39
C ALA A 33 8.17 -10.19 -6.17
N VAL A 34 8.11 -11.39 -5.59
CA VAL A 34 8.59 -12.65 -6.19
C VAL A 34 7.44 -13.61 -6.44
N TYR A 35 7.52 -14.34 -7.56
CA TYR A 35 6.49 -15.23 -8.03
C TYR A 35 7.06 -16.58 -8.47
N ALA A 36 6.26 -17.64 -8.29
CA ALA A 36 6.57 -18.98 -8.76
C ALA A 36 6.72 -19.03 -10.30
N LYS A 37 7.10 -20.19 -10.84
CA LYS A 37 7.16 -20.37 -12.31
C LYS A 37 5.76 -20.23 -12.90
N GLY A 38 5.61 -19.39 -13.91
CA GLY A 38 4.32 -19.17 -14.57
C GLY A 38 4.20 -17.76 -15.13
N ALA A 39 3.00 -17.42 -15.60
CA ALA A 39 2.71 -16.15 -16.28
C ALA A 39 2.89 -14.90 -15.39
N ALA A 40 2.80 -15.04 -14.06
CA ALA A 40 3.03 -13.95 -13.11
C ALA A 40 4.52 -13.65 -12.85
N ARG A 41 5.45 -14.55 -13.23
CA ARG A 41 6.88 -14.35 -12.96
C ARG A 41 7.45 -13.04 -13.55
N PRO A 42 7.13 -12.67 -14.80
CA PRO A 42 7.64 -11.42 -15.39
C PRO A 42 7.09 -10.15 -14.73
N THR A 43 6.05 -10.23 -13.90
CA THR A 43 5.45 -9.08 -13.21
C THR A 43 6.04 -8.85 -11.81
N GLY A 44 7.18 -9.47 -11.50
CA GLY A 44 7.93 -9.24 -10.27
C GLY A 44 8.68 -7.91 -10.25
N GLY A 45 9.31 -7.62 -9.13
CA GLY A 45 10.10 -6.40 -8.94
C GLY A 45 10.50 -6.21 -7.49
N ALA A 46 11.37 -5.24 -7.22
CA ALA A 46 11.74 -4.86 -5.87
C ALA A 46 12.00 -3.35 -5.82
N GLY A 47 11.70 -2.73 -4.69
CA GLY A 47 11.93 -1.30 -4.52
C GLY A 47 11.59 -0.80 -3.13
N ALA A 48 12.07 0.41 -2.83
CA ALA A 48 11.76 1.14 -1.61
C ALA A 48 11.60 2.63 -1.91
N VAL A 49 10.64 3.27 -1.25
CA VAL A 49 10.38 4.71 -1.29
C VAL A 49 10.27 5.23 0.13
N ALA A 50 11.04 6.27 0.44
CA ALA A 50 10.98 6.99 1.71
C ALA A 50 10.33 8.36 1.49
N MET A 51 9.34 8.70 2.33
CA MET A 51 8.57 9.95 2.27
C MET A 51 8.68 10.67 3.61
N LEU A 52 9.14 11.91 3.59
CA LEU A 52 9.20 12.77 4.77
C LEU A 52 7.92 13.62 4.86
N ILE A 53 7.23 13.55 5.99
CA ILE A 53 5.91 14.16 6.20
C ILE A 53 5.99 15.23 7.27
N GLY A 54 5.46 16.42 6.97
CA GLY A 54 5.44 17.58 7.86
C GLY A 54 4.65 18.76 7.29
N PRO A 55 4.56 19.88 8.04
CA PRO A 55 3.86 21.09 7.61
C PRO A 55 4.59 21.79 6.45
N ASN A 56 3.86 22.67 5.74
CA ASN A 56 4.40 23.48 4.63
C ASN A 56 5.02 22.63 3.50
N ALA A 57 4.46 21.46 3.25
CA ALA A 57 4.94 20.55 2.22
C ALA A 57 4.68 21.12 0.80
N PRO A 58 5.56 20.84 -0.18
CA PRO A 58 5.33 21.21 -1.58
C PRO A 58 4.25 20.34 -2.25
N LEU A 59 3.97 19.16 -1.68
CA LEU A 59 2.89 18.27 -2.08
C LEU A 59 1.93 18.14 -0.89
N VAL A 60 0.80 18.85 -0.97
CA VAL A 60 -0.17 18.96 0.14
C VAL A 60 -1.32 17.99 -0.10
N PHE A 61 -1.68 17.23 0.94
CA PHE A 61 -2.88 16.40 0.92
C PHE A 61 -4.14 17.26 1.05
N ASP A 62 -5.14 17.00 0.20
CA ASP A 62 -6.47 17.56 0.36
C ASP A 62 -7.22 16.78 1.44
N ARG A 63 -7.54 17.45 2.55
CA ARG A 63 -8.21 16.86 3.72
C ARG A 63 -9.62 16.36 3.43
N GLY A 64 -10.30 16.94 2.45
CA GLY A 64 -11.69 16.63 2.13
C GLY A 64 -11.86 15.54 1.06
N VAL A 65 -10.77 15.15 0.38
CA VAL A 65 -10.83 14.29 -0.80
C VAL A 65 -10.15 12.96 -0.50
N ARG A 66 -10.87 12.07 0.17
CA ARG A 66 -10.43 10.71 0.47
C ARG A 66 -11.58 9.72 0.39
N SER A 67 -11.38 8.63 -0.34
CA SER A 67 -12.25 7.46 -0.34
C SER A 67 -11.43 6.20 -0.12
N VAL A 68 -12.02 5.21 0.56
CA VAL A 68 -11.39 3.92 0.84
C VAL A 68 -12.43 2.83 0.64
N HIS A 69 -12.15 1.91 -0.27
CA HIS A 69 -12.93 0.68 -0.45
C HIS A 69 -12.18 -0.50 0.17
N MET A 70 -12.87 -1.27 1.02
CA MET A 70 -12.33 -2.50 1.61
C MET A 70 -13.36 -3.61 1.49
N ARG A 71 -12.91 -4.80 1.05
CA ARG A 71 -13.78 -5.95 0.86
C ARG A 71 -13.03 -7.24 1.20
N HIS A 72 -13.74 -8.20 1.77
CA HIS A 72 -13.21 -9.55 1.96
C HIS A 72 -13.27 -10.32 0.64
N VAL A 73 -12.11 -10.69 0.10
CA VAL A 73 -11.93 -11.45 -1.15
C VAL A 73 -10.64 -12.28 -1.07
N PHE A 74 -10.51 -13.26 -1.97
CA PHE A 74 -9.34 -14.14 -2.08
C PHE A 74 -8.73 -14.08 -3.49
N ASP A 75 -8.49 -12.87 -3.99
CA ASP A 75 -7.95 -12.63 -5.32
C ASP A 75 -6.42 -12.79 -5.39
N PHE A 76 -5.71 -12.24 -4.39
CA PHE A 76 -4.26 -12.38 -4.23
C PHE A 76 -3.89 -12.44 -2.75
N TYR A 77 -3.29 -13.54 -2.29
CA TYR A 77 -2.93 -13.71 -0.89
C TYR A 77 -1.77 -14.70 -0.70
N LYS A 78 -1.14 -14.68 0.49
CA LYS A 78 0.01 -15.53 0.84
C LYS A 78 -0.33 -16.43 2.04
N PRO A 79 -1.08 -17.52 1.84
CA PRO A 79 -1.53 -18.39 2.93
C PRO A 79 -0.44 -19.37 3.39
N ASP A 80 0.50 -19.73 2.52
CA ASP A 80 1.60 -20.64 2.82
C ASP A 80 2.76 -19.89 3.47
N LEU A 81 2.92 -20.08 4.78
CA LEU A 81 3.98 -19.42 5.56
C LEU A 81 5.39 -19.96 5.26
N SER A 82 5.51 -21.08 4.54
CA SER A 82 6.79 -21.66 4.14
C SER A 82 7.30 -21.15 2.79
N SER A 83 6.49 -20.36 2.07
CA SER A 83 6.76 -19.91 0.70
C SER A 83 6.60 -18.40 0.56
N GLU A 84 7.49 -17.78 -0.23
CA GLU A 84 7.38 -16.35 -0.55
C GLU A 84 6.33 -16.05 -1.63
N TYR A 85 5.89 -17.09 -2.35
CA TYR A 85 5.02 -16.97 -3.52
C TYR A 85 3.54 -16.87 -3.14
N PRO A 86 2.79 -15.98 -3.80
CA PRO A 86 1.36 -15.84 -3.56
C PRO A 86 0.54 -16.92 -4.26
N VAL A 87 -0.65 -17.19 -3.71
CA VAL A 87 -1.77 -17.78 -4.44
C VAL A 87 -2.52 -16.65 -5.14
N VAL A 88 -2.76 -16.81 -6.44
CA VAL A 88 -3.31 -15.75 -7.30
C VAL A 88 -4.43 -16.30 -8.17
N ASP A 89 -5.61 -15.71 -8.07
CA ASP A 89 -6.65 -15.77 -9.10
C ASP A 89 -6.55 -14.50 -9.95
N SER A 90 -5.90 -14.60 -11.11
CA SER A 90 -5.61 -13.45 -11.95
C SER A 90 -6.87 -12.78 -12.51
N LYS A 91 -7.91 -13.56 -12.84
CA LYS A 91 -9.16 -13.01 -13.37
C LYS A 91 -9.90 -12.25 -12.28
N LEU A 92 -9.99 -12.84 -11.09
CA LEU A 92 -10.62 -12.19 -9.95
C LEU A 92 -9.85 -10.95 -9.50
N SER A 93 -8.51 -10.98 -9.50
CA SER A 93 -7.66 -9.83 -9.14
C SER A 93 -7.93 -8.62 -10.02
N ILE A 94 -8.07 -8.82 -11.34
CA ILE A 94 -8.40 -7.73 -12.26
C ILE A 94 -9.80 -7.16 -11.96
N GLN A 95 -10.78 -8.03 -11.73
CA GLN A 95 -12.15 -7.61 -11.41
C GLN A 95 -12.22 -6.86 -10.08
N CYS A 96 -11.57 -7.37 -9.03
CA CYS A 96 -11.48 -6.72 -7.73
C CYS A 96 -10.83 -5.35 -7.82
N TYR A 97 -9.74 -5.22 -8.59
CA TYR A 97 -9.06 -3.95 -8.78
C TYR A 97 -9.97 -2.90 -9.44
N LEU A 98 -10.64 -3.26 -10.54
CA LEU A 98 -11.54 -2.35 -11.25
C LEU A 98 -12.76 -1.98 -10.39
N SER A 99 -13.38 -2.96 -9.72
CA SER A 99 -14.52 -2.68 -8.83
C SER A 99 -14.16 -1.87 -7.59
N ALA A 100 -12.89 -1.87 -7.16
CA ALA A 100 -12.44 -1.01 -6.05
C ALA A 100 -12.08 0.41 -6.52
N LEU A 101 -11.86 0.58 -7.83
CA LEU A 101 -11.57 1.86 -8.46
C LEU A 101 -12.85 2.64 -8.81
N ASP A 102 -13.88 1.93 -9.28
CA ASP A 102 -15.21 2.47 -9.59
C ASP A 102 -15.90 3.08 -8.36
#